data_AF-A0A2J7VNQ8-F1
#
_entry.id   AF-A0A2J7VNQ8-F1
#
_cell.length_a   1.000
_cell.length_b   1.000
_cell.length_c   1.000
_cell.angle_alpha   90.00
_cell.angle_beta   90.00
_cell.angle_gamma   90.00
#
_symmetry.space_group_name_H-M   'P 1'
#
loop_
_entity.id
_entity.type
_entity.pdbx_description
1 polymer ?
#
loop_
_entity_poly.entity_id
_entity_poly.type
_entity_poly.pdbx_seq_one_letter_code
_entity_poly.pdbx_strand_id
1 'polypeptide(L)'
;MKKEGSLLLSDYAAEIAATDVLNPNDFNPVLQGLYGEVGGIMATAKKSVRERTAYPGFKKAAEEEFGDTLWYLAAICRRLQIPLEEIFSEAANHGNFKNVGAASDITEGALAYIAVPVAATASLDATLVRLGQSAAALLGSTPARADLIAFARAYLDAIHAAELAFSEVARGNLRKARGAFLEPQAEDLAGLDFDSEFGIEEQLPRDFKIRVNQRGSGKSYLQWKGVFIGDPLTDNIADRDGYRFHDVFHFSYAAILHWSPVMRALIKHKRKSNPKYDEEQDSGRVASDNYLEWSTTTIVSG
;
A
#
# COMPACT_ATOMS: atom_id res chain seq x y z
N MET A 1 15.37 -14.63 -4.40
CA MET A 1 14.91 -13.24 -4.64
C MET A 1 15.70 -12.69 -5.82
N LYS A 2 15.05 -12.43 -6.95
CA LYS A 2 15.65 -11.53 -7.93
C LYS A 2 15.78 -10.19 -7.21
N LYS A 3 17.00 -9.67 -7.03
CA LYS A 3 17.15 -8.26 -6.67
C LYS A 3 16.62 -7.51 -7.88
N GLU A 4 15.44 -6.91 -7.74
CA GLU A 4 14.92 -6.02 -8.77
C GLU A 4 15.89 -4.85 -8.91
N GLY A 5 16.11 -4.43 -10.15
CA GLY A 5 17.24 -3.60 -10.53
C GLY A 5 17.19 -2.14 -10.09
N SER A 6 17.72 -1.22 -10.87
CA SER A 6 17.46 0.22 -10.71
C SER A 6 16.03 0.54 -11.21
N LEU A 7 15.40 1.55 -10.63
CA LEU A 7 14.12 2.11 -11.10
C LEU A 7 14.36 3.57 -11.44
N LEU A 8 14.04 3.99 -12.66
CA LEU A 8 14.10 5.39 -13.03
C LEU A 8 12.91 6.14 -12.43
N LEU A 9 13.17 7.34 -11.90
CA LEU A 9 12.11 8.21 -11.37
C LEU A 9 11.17 8.69 -12.48
N SER A 10 11.65 8.82 -13.72
CA SER A 10 10.82 9.10 -14.89
C SER A 10 9.83 7.97 -15.16
N ASP A 11 10.28 6.72 -15.06
CA ASP A 11 9.42 5.54 -15.27
C ASP A 11 8.38 5.45 -14.17
N TYR A 12 8.79 5.61 -12.90
CA TYR A 12 7.86 5.72 -11.78
C TYR A 12 6.82 6.82 -12.01
N ALA A 13 7.25 8.04 -12.38
CA ALA A 13 6.36 9.18 -12.60
C ALA A 13 5.36 8.94 -13.75
N ALA A 14 5.80 8.25 -14.81
CA ALA A 14 4.96 7.88 -15.94
C ALA A 14 3.92 6.80 -15.55
N GLU A 15 4.35 5.74 -14.87
CA GLU A 15 3.49 4.62 -14.51
C GLU A 15 2.44 4.98 -13.43
N ILE A 16 2.77 5.93 -12.55
CA ILE A 16 1.87 6.37 -11.49
C ILE A 16 0.85 7.42 -11.95
N ALA A 17 1.08 8.06 -13.10
CA ALA A 17 0.27 9.20 -13.55
C ALA A 17 -1.23 8.88 -13.66
N ALA A 18 -1.58 7.67 -14.15
CA ALA A 18 -2.96 7.24 -14.31
C ALA A 18 -3.71 6.99 -12.98
N THR A 19 -2.98 6.91 -11.87
CA THR A 19 -3.58 6.72 -10.53
C THR A 19 -3.98 8.05 -9.88
N ASP A 20 -3.56 9.19 -10.44
CA ASP A 20 -3.94 10.54 -9.99
C ASP A 20 -5.36 10.87 -10.43
N VAL A 21 -6.33 10.41 -9.62
CA VAL A 21 -7.76 10.66 -9.84
C VAL A 21 -8.21 12.03 -9.31
N LEU A 22 -7.30 12.82 -8.74
CA LEU A 22 -7.59 14.13 -8.17
C LEU A 22 -7.66 15.21 -9.26
N ASN A 23 -8.33 16.33 -8.97
CA ASN A 23 -8.45 17.42 -9.93
C ASN A 23 -7.06 17.96 -10.33
N PRO A 24 -6.70 17.98 -11.63
CA PRO A 24 -5.39 18.41 -12.10
C PRO A 24 -5.13 19.91 -11.95
N ASN A 25 -6.15 20.71 -11.65
CA ASN A 25 -6.02 22.16 -11.47
C ASN A 25 -6.07 22.58 -9.98
N ASP A 26 -6.26 21.63 -9.06
CA ASP A 26 -6.33 21.91 -7.62
C ASP A 26 -5.09 21.39 -6.91
N PHE A 27 -4.41 22.29 -6.20
CA PHE A 27 -3.23 21.99 -5.40
C PHE A 27 -3.58 21.61 -3.96
N ASN A 28 -4.71 22.06 -3.43
CA ASN A 28 -4.97 21.92 -1.99
C ASN A 28 -5.06 20.43 -1.55
N PRO A 29 -5.80 19.54 -2.25
CA PRO A 29 -5.88 18.14 -1.83
C PRO A 29 -4.52 17.43 -1.86
N VAL A 30 -3.70 17.68 -2.88
CA VAL A 30 -2.39 17.04 -2.99
C VAL A 30 -1.37 17.57 -1.99
N LEU A 31 -1.40 18.86 -1.67
CA LEU A 31 -0.52 19.45 -0.66
C LEU A 31 -0.91 19.02 0.76
N GLN A 32 -2.21 18.96 1.06
CA GLN A 32 -2.72 18.47 2.34
C GLN A 32 -2.45 16.97 2.50
N GLY A 33 -2.64 16.19 1.44
CA GLY A 33 -2.28 14.78 1.39
C GLY A 33 -0.81 14.56 1.69
N LEU A 34 0.09 15.22 0.95
CA LEU A 34 1.55 15.16 1.20
C LEU A 34 1.90 15.49 2.65
N TYR A 35 1.32 16.54 3.21
CA TYR A 35 1.55 16.93 4.60
C TYR A 35 1.05 15.86 5.59
N GLY A 36 -0.10 15.25 5.30
CA GLY A 36 -0.68 14.15 6.07
C GLY A 36 0.23 12.92 6.11
N GLU A 37 0.69 12.44 4.96
CA GLU A 37 1.59 11.29 4.85
C GLU A 37 2.93 11.54 5.58
N VAL A 38 3.47 12.76 5.48
CA VAL A 38 4.67 13.14 6.26
C VAL A 38 4.40 13.05 7.76
N GLY A 39 3.21 13.45 8.22
CA GLY A 39 2.77 13.24 9.59
C GLY A 39 2.70 11.75 9.98
N GLY A 40 2.25 10.89 9.06
CA GLY A 40 2.22 9.44 9.20
C GLY A 40 3.61 8.82 9.33
N ILE A 41 4.59 9.23 8.51
CA ILE A 41 6.01 8.86 8.65
C ILE A 41 6.50 9.17 10.07
N MET A 42 6.25 10.38 10.56
CA MET A 42 6.68 10.82 11.90
C MET A 42 6.01 10.01 13.01
N ALA A 43 4.71 9.72 12.87
CA ALA A 43 3.98 8.90 13.84
C ALA A 43 4.55 7.48 13.90
N THR A 44 4.84 6.89 12.75
CA THR A 44 5.43 5.55 12.62
C THR A 44 6.84 5.50 13.21
N ALA A 45 7.68 6.51 12.96
CA ALA A 45 9.01 6.63 13.57
C ALA A 45 8.97 6.75 15.10
N LYS A 46 8.03 7.52 15.64
CA LYS A 46 7.86 7.63 17.09
C LYS A 46 7.51 6.29 17.75
N LYS A 47 6.67 5.47 17.11
CA LYS A 47 6.30 4.13 17.61
C LYS A 47 7.53 3.22 17.69
N SER A 48 8.41 3.22 16.69
CA SER A 48 9.59 2.35 16.68
C SER A 48 10.63 2.72 17.74
N VAL A 49 10.87 4.01 17.96
CA VAL A 49 11.80 4.49 19.00
C VAL A 49 11.28 4.18 20.41
N ARG A 50 9.95 4.21 20.61
CA ARG A 50 9.31 3.87 21.89
C ARG A 50 9.37 2.37 22.18
N GLU A 51 9.24 1.53 21.17
CA GLU A 51 8.98 0.09 21.36
C GLU A 51 10.19 -0.82 21.08
N ARG A 52 11.32 -0.26 20.61
CA ARG A 52 12.73 -0.74 20.47
C ARG A 52 13.04 -2.19 20.03
N THR A 53 12.16 -3.15 20.20
CA THR A 53 12.31 -4.58 19.87
C THR A 53 10.98 -5.28 19.53
N ALA A 54 9.82 -4.68 19.81
CA ALA A 54 8.52 -5.33 19.63
C ALA A 54 7.83 -5.09 18.27
N TYR A 55 8.38 -4.22 17.41
CA TYR A 55 7.74 -3.81 16.15
C TYR A 55 8.63 -4.00 14.91
N PRO A 56 8.70 -5.21 14.34
CA PRO A 56 9.25 -5.44 12.99
C PRO A 56 8.49 -4.67 11.91
N GLY A 57 7.23 -4.30 12.16
CA GLY A 57 6.36 -3.59 11.22
C GLY A 57 6.74 -2.13 10.95
N PHE A 58 7.66 -1.54 11.73
CA PHE A 58 8.06 -0.14 11.56
C PHE A 58 8.59 0.15 10.15
N LYS A 59 9.57 -0.64 9.66
CA LYS A 59 10.20 -0.37 8.37
C LYS A 59 9.19 -0.46 7.23
N LYS A 60 8.27 -1.43 7.29
CA LYS A 60 7.22 -1.62 6.28
C LYS A 60 6.20 -0.47 6.31
N ALA A 61 5.69 -0.11 7.49
CA ALA A 61 4.76 1.01 7.62
C ALA A 61 5.42 2.33 7.19
N ALA A 62 6.67 2.58 7.57
CA ALA A 62 7.39 3.77 7.12
C ALA A 62 7.59 3.76 5.59
N GLU A 63 7.97 2.62 5.00
CA GLU A 63 8.11 2.47 3.54
C GLU A 63 6.81 2.82 2.80
N GLU A 64 5.65 2.41 3.32
CA GLU A 64 4.34 2.74 2.77
C GLU A 64 4.07 4.26 2.82
N GLU A 65 4.28 4.89 3.97
CA GLU A 65 4.05 6.33 4.18
C GLU A 65 5.02 7.20 3.34
N PHE A 66 6.29 6.79 3.22
CA PHE A 66 7.24 7.42 2.30
C PHE A 66 6.78 7.27 0.85
N GLY A 67 6.25 6.09 0.50
CA GLY A 67 5.72 5.81 -0.82
C GLY A 67 4.55 6.72 -1.19
N ASP A 68 3.59 6.89 -0.29
CA ASP A 68 2.44 7.78 -0.50
C ASP A 68 2.87 9.25 -0.55
N THR A 69 3.87 9.63 0.26
CA THR A 69 4.50 10.95 0.17
C THR A 69 5.12 11.21 -1.21
N LEU A 70 5.82 10.22 -1.78
CA LEU A 70 6.38 10.29 -3.14
C LEU A 70 5.28 10.44 -4.20
N TRP A 71 4.17 9.72 -4.02
CA TRP A 71 3.00 9.81 -4.91
C TRP A 71 2.45 11.24 -4.98
N TYR A 72 2.25 11.88 -3.82
CA TYR A 72 1.78 13.27 -3.78
C TYR A 72 2.80 14.25 -4.35
N LEU A 73 4.10 14.05 -4.11
CA LEU A 73 5.15 14.88 -4.72
C LEU A 73 5.09 14.78 -6.25
N ALA A 74 4.93 13.57 -6.79
CA ALA A 74 4.74 13.35 -8.22
C ALA A 74 3.47 14.05 -8.75
N ALA A 75 2.38 14.01 -7.97
CA ALA A 75 1.13 14.70 -8.30
C ALA A 75 1.28 16.22 -8.34
N ILE A 76 2.04 16.81 -7.42
CA ILE A 76 2.36 18.25 -7.42
C ILE A 76 3.24 18.59 -8.63
N CYS A 77 4.27 17.79 -8.91
CA CYS A 77 5.15 17.97 -10.06
C CYS A 77 4.38 17.93 -11.39
N ARG A 78 3.44 17.00 -11.56
CA ARG A 78 2.55 16.93 -12.73
C ARG A 78 1.72 18.20 -12.93
N ARG A 79 1.13 18.74 -11.86
CA ARG A 79 0.34 19.98 -11.89
C ARG A 79 1.18 21.20 -12.28
N LEU A 80 2.45 21.21 -11.89
CA LEU A 80 3.41 22.25 -12.24
C LEU A 80 4.12 22.03 -13.58
N GLN A 81 3.88 20.88 -14.24
CA GLN A 81 4.59 20.47 -15.46
C GLN A 81 6.11 20.41 -15.28
N ILE A 82 6.57 20.02 -14.09
CA ILE A 82 7.98 19.83 -13.78
C ILE A 82 8.24 18.32 -13.71
N PRO A 83 9.24 17.77 -14.42
CA PRO A 83 9.58 16.35 -14.30
C PRO A 83 10.09 16.01 -12.89
N LEU A 84 9.60 14.91 -12.31
CA LEU A 84 9.93 14.50 -10.94
C LEU A 84 11.44 14.23 -10.78
N GLU A 85 12.04 13.62 -11.80
CA GLU A 85 13.46 13.30 -11.86
C GLU A 85 14.35 14.55 -11.81
N GLU A 86 13.90 15.69 -12.35
CA GLU A 86 14.65 16.94 -12.26
C GLU A 86 14.70 17.46 -10.82
N ILE A 87 13.57 17.40 -10.10
CA ILE A 87 13.49 17.81 -8.70
C ILE A 87 14.44 16.99 -7.85
N PHE A 88 14.45 15.67 -8.01
CA PHE A 88 15.35 14.79 -7.25
C PHE A 88 16.82 14.95 -7.68
N SER A 89 17.10 15.14 -8.97
CA SER A 89 18.46 15.39 -9.47
C SER A 89 19.05 16.65 -8.84
N GLU A 90 18.29 17.76 -8.79
CA GLU A 90 18.72 19.00 -8.15
C GLU A 90 18.76 18.91 -6.62
N ALA A 91 17.82 18.18 -6.02
CA ALA A 91 17.84 17.89 -4.59
C ALA A 91 19.13 17.16 -4.19
N ALA A 92 19.62 16.25 -5.02
CA ALA A 92 20.86 15.51 -4.80
C ALA A 92 22.13 16.23 -5.28
N ASN A 93 22.04 17.17 -6.24
CA ASN A 93 23.20 17.85 -6.82
C ASN A 93 23.63 19.08 -6.01
N HIS A 94 24.21 18.86 -4.82
CA HIS A 94 24.81 19.92 -4.02
C HIS A 94 25.90 19.40 -3.08
N GLY A 95 26.59 20.32 -2.39
CA GLY A 95 27.77 20.01 -1.57
C GLY A 95 27.57 19.02 -0.41
N ASN A 96 26.35 18.60 -0.06
CA ASN A 96 26.14 17.56 0.97
C ASN A 96 26.01 16.15 0.38
N PHE A 97 26.10 15.99 -0.93
CA PHE A 97 26.18 14.69 -1.59
C PHE A 97 27.47 14.58 -2.40
N LYS A 98 28.00 13.36 -2.47
CA LYS A 98 29.03 12.96 -3.44
C LYS A 98 28.41 11.99 -4.43
N ASN A 99 28.85 12.07 -5.69
CA ASN A 99 28.46 11.10 -6.71
C ASN A 99 29.43 9.93 -6.71
N VAL A 100 28.90 8.72 -6.62
CA VAL A 100 29.65 7.46 -6.71
C VAL A 100 29.14 6.68 -7.91
N GLY A 101 30.04 6.19 -8.75
CA GLY A 101 29.67 5.34 -9.90
C GLY A 101 29.25 3.94 -9.46
N ALA A 102 28.21 3.40 -10.07
CA ALA A 102 27.76 2.02 -9.92
C ALA A 102 27.48 1.38 -11.29
N ALA A 103 27.74 0.09 -11.40
CA ALA A 103 27.33 -0.67 -12.59
C ALA A 103 25.81 -0.68 -12.66
N SER A 104 25.28 -0.19 -13.78
CA SER A 104 23.84 -0.09 -14.03
C SER A 104 23.30 -1.40 -14.60
N ASP A 105 22.04 -1.65 -14.33
CA ASP A 105 21.23 -2.72 -14.91
C ASP A 105 20.22 -2.21 -15.96
N ILE A 106 20.29 -0.93 -16.30
CA ILE A 106 19.53 -0.30 -17.39
C ILE A 106 20.34 -0.45 -18.69
N THR A 107 19.72 -1.05 -19.71
CA THR A 107 20.41 -1.43 -20.96
C THR A 107 20.96 -0.22 -21.71
N GLU A 108 20.25 0.91 -21.66
CA GLU A 108 20.61 2.16 -22.32
C GLU A 108 21.77 2.89 -21.63
N GLY A 109 22.07 2.59 -20.37
CA GLY A 109 23.05 3.34 -19.58
C GLY A 109 23.91 2.45 -18.71
N ALA A 110 25.12 2.10 -19.18
CA ALA A 110 26.03 1.17 -18.51
C ALA A 110 26.55 1.61 -17.11
N LEU A 111 26.55 2.91 -16.82
CA LEU A 111 27.03 3.49 -15.55
C LEU A 111 25.94 4.35 -14.92
N ALA A 112 25.59 4.06 -13.66
CA ALA A 112 24.72 4.88 -12.83
C ALA A 112 25.56 5.75 -11.88
N TYR A 113 25.08 6.96 -11.59
CA TYR A 113 25.63 7.80 -10.53
C TYR A 113 24.71 7.78 -9.32
N ILE A 114 25.24 7.29 -8.19
CA ILE A 114 24.55 7.26 -6.91
C ILE A 114 24.96 8.51 -6.13
N ALA A 115 23.99 9.35 -5.79
CA ALA A 115 24.20 10.45 -4.85
C ALA A 115 24.22 9.89 -3.41
N VAL A 116 25.37 10.02 -2.75
CA VAL A 116 25.58 9.54 -1.38
C VAL A 116 25.82 10.73 -0.46
N PRO A 117 25.10 10.87 0.67
CA PRO A 117 25.37 11.92 1.66
C PRO A 117 26.84 11.88 2.12
N VAL A 118 27.51 13.04 2.17
CA VAL A 118 28.91 13.16 2.66
C VAL A 118 28.99 13.41 4.16
N ALA A 119 27.96 14.01 4.76
CA ALA A 119 27.92 14.26 6.20
C ALA A 119 27.49 13.01 6.98
N ALA A 120 27.90 12.90 8.25
CA ALA A 120 27.34 11.91 9.15
C ALA A 120 25.81 12.07 9.21
N THR A 121 25.09 10.96 9.15
CA THR A 121 23.63 10.94 9.18
C THR A 121 23.15 11.69 10.43
N ALA A 122 22.43 12.80 10.22
CA ALA A 122 21.72 13.45 11.31
C ALA A 122 20.77 12.42 11.97
N SER A 123 20.45 12.58 13.26
CA SER A 123 19.51 11.67 13.91
C SER A 123 18.20 11.59 13.12
N LEU A 124 17.56 10.42 13.14
CA LEU A 124 16.27 10.20 12.49
C LEU A 124 15.28 11.32 12.86
N ASP A 125 15.14 11.64 14.14
CA ASP A 125 14.28 12.72 14.62
C ASP A 125 14.60 14.08 13.97
N ALA A 126 15.88 14.45 13.85
CA ALA A 126 16.26 15.71 13.25
C ALA A 126 15.96 15.76 11.74
N THR A 127 16.10 14.63 11.03
CA THR A 127 15.72 14.54 9.61
C THR A 127 14.21 14.64 9.42
N LEU A 128 13.43 13.97 10.27
CA LEU A 128 11.96 13.99 10.21
C LEU A 128 11.39 15.36 10.53
N VAL A 129 11.96 16.10 11.49
CA VAL A 129 11.56 17.48 11.76
C VAL A 129 11.80 18.37 10.53
N ARG A 130 12.95 18.23 9.84
CA ARG A 130 13.21 18.99 8.60
C ARG A 130 12.26 18.62 7.47
N LEU A 131 11.91 17.34 7.35
CA LEU A 131 10.92 16.87 6.39
C LEU A 131 9.55 17.50 6.68
N GLY A 132 9.08 17.48 7.92
CA GLY A 132 7.83 18.12 8.34
C GLY A 132 7.82 19.64 8.10
N GLN A 133 8.93 20.33 8.39
CA GLN A 133 9.07 21.77 8.09
C GLN A 133 8.98 22.06 6.59
N SER A 134 9.64 21.24 5.77
CA SER A 134 9.61 21.40 4.31
C SER A 134 8.22 21.08 3.74
N ALA A 135 7.53 20.07 4.28
CA ALA A 135 6.15 19.76 3.93
C ALA A 135 5.20 20.92 4.28
N ALA A 136 5.36 21.50 5.48
CA ALA A 136 4.56 22.64 5.92
C ALA A 136 4.75 23.86 5.02
N ALA A 137 5.97 24.10 4.54
CA ALA A 137 6.29 25.22 3.66
C ALA A 137 5.60 25.13 2.28
N LEU A 138 5.20 23.93 1.85
CA LEU A 138 4.45 23.74 0.60
C LEU A 138 2.96 24.14 0.74
N LEU A 139 2.42 24.28 1.95
CA LEU A 139 1.01 24.60 2.17
C LEU A 139 0.68 26.08 1.89
N GLY A 140 -0.56 26.34 1.48
CA GLY A 140 -1.16 27.68 1.45
C GLY A 140 -0.96 28.50 0.16
N SER A 141 -0.08 28.07 -0.74
CA SER A 141 0.04 28.67 -2.08
C SER A 141 0.60 27.66 -3.08
N THR A 142 0.61 28.01 -4.37
CA THR A 142 1.27 27.19 -5.40
C THR A 142 2.77 27.10 -5.09
N PRO A 143 3.34 25.90 -4.87
CA PRO A 143 4.74 25.77 -4.50
C PRO A 143 5.69 26.28 -5.57
N ALA A 144 6.78 26.94 -5.17
CA ALA A 144 7.86 27.24 -6.08
C ALA A 144 8.76 26.02 -6.28
N ARG A 145 9.47 25.97 -7.42
CA ARG A 145 10.43 24.89 -7.71
C ARG A 145 11.49 24.72 -6.61
N ALA A 146 11.93 25.82 -6.00
CA ALA A 146 12.88 25.80 -4.89
C ALA A 146 12.33 25.07 -3.65
N ASP A 147 11.03 25.22 -3.36
CA ASP A 147 10.38 24.55 -2.23
C ASP A 147 10.29 23.04 -2.46
N LEU A 148 10.00 22.62 -3.70
CA LEU A 148 10.01 21.20 -4.08
C LEU A 148 11.40 20.58 -3.95
N ILE A 149 12.44 21.30 -4.37
CA ILE A 149 13.83 20.83 -4.24
C ILE A 149 14.21 20.72 -2.75
N ALA A 150 13.84 21.70 -1.92
CA ALA A 150 14.07 21.66 -0.48
C ALA A 150 13.35 20.47 0.17
N PHE A 151 12.09 20.22 -0.20
CA PHE A 151 11.33 19.07 0.24
C PHE A 151 11.96 17.75 -0.19
N ALA A 152 12.27 17.57 -1.47
CA ALA A 152 12.88 16.36 -2.00
C ALA A 152 14.23 16.05 -1.33
N ARG A 153 14.99 17.08 -0.96
CA ARG A 153 16.24 16.92 -0.19
C ARG A 153 15.98 16.42 1.22
N ALA A 154 15.04 17.03 1.94
CA ALA A 154 14.65 16.56 3.26
C ALA A 154 14.09 15.14 3.23
N TYR A 155 13.39 14.79 2.15
CA TYR A 155 12.86 13.46 1.89
C TYR A 155 13.98 12.41 1.70
N LEU A 156 15.00 12.72 0.87
CA LEU A 156 16.16 11.84 0.69
C LEU A 156 16.96 11.65 2.00
N ASP A 157 17.18 12.72 2.76
CA ASP A 157 17.80 12.67 4.09
C ASP A 157 17.03 11.74 5.04
N ALA A 158 15.70 11.84 5.04
CA ALA A 158 14.83 11.06 5.92
C ALA A 158 14.78 9.58 5.52
N ILE A 159 14.71 9.25 4.22
CA ILE A 159 14.84 7.86 3.74
C ILE A 159 16.16 7.24 4.18
N HIS A 160 17.26 7.99 4.02
CA HIS A 160 18.57 7.52 4.40
C HIS A 160 18.67 7.28 5.91
N ALA A 161 18.18 8.21 6.74
CA ALA A 161 18.17 8.07 8.19
C ALA A 161 17.22 6.97 8.70
N ALA A 162 16.17 6.65 7.95
CA ALA A 162 15.27 5.53 8.22
C ALA A 162 15.83 4.16 7.76
N GLU A 163 17.01 4.15 7.13
CA GLU A 163 17.63 2.95 6.53
C GLU A 163 16.71 2.22 5.54
N LEU A 164 15.98 3.00 4.73
CA LEU A 164 15.12 2.47 3.68
C LEU A 164 15.83 2.57 2.32
N ALA A 165 15.58 1.60 1.45
CA ALA A 165 15.99 1.67 0.06
C ALA A 165 14.95 2.45 -0.73
N PHE A 166 15.35 3.57 -1.36
CA PHE A 166 14.40 4.41 -2.12
C PHE A 166 13.72 3.65 -3.28
N SER A 167 14.42 2.69 -3.89
CA SER A 167 13.85 1.82 -4.92
C SER A 167 12.69 0.97 -4.39
N GLU A 168 12.77 0.47 -3.16
CA GLU A 168 11.71 -0.33 -2.55
C GLU A 168 10.51 0.52 -2.19
N VAL A 169 10.74 1.73 -1.66
CA VAL A 169 9.68 2.74 -1.41
C VAL A 169 8.90 3.04 -2.69
N ALA A 170 9.59 3.36 -3.78
CA ALA A 170 8.96 3.69 -5.05
C ALA A 170 8.18 2.51 -5.65
N ARG A 171 8.74 1.29 -5.60
CA ARG A 171 8.06 0.07 -6.07
C ARG A 171 6.87 -0.32 -5.20
N GLY A 172 7.01 -0.20 -3.89
CA GLY A 172 5.95 -0.46 -2.93
C GLY A 172 4.74 0.42 -3.22
N ASN A 173 4.97 1.73 -3.38
CA ASN A 173 3.92 2.66 -3.78
C ASN A 173 3.36 2.35 -5.17
N LEU A 174 4.21 2.05 -6.16
CA LEU A 174 3.76 1.71 -7.50
C LEU A 174 2.79 0.53 -7.50
N ARG A 175 3.13 -0.57 -6.81
CA ARG A 175 2.25 -1.73 -6.65
C ARG A 175 0.94 -1.36 -5.93
N LYS A 176 1.05 -0.64 -4.80
CA LYS A 176 -0.10 -0.23 -3.97
C LYS A 176 -1.08 0.63 -4.77
N ALA A 177 -0.61 1.72 -5.35
CA ALA A 177 -1.46 2.70 -6.02
C ALA A 177 -2.03 2.14 -7.33
N ARG A 178 -1.24 1.40 -8.12
CA ARG A 178 -1.78 0.74 -9.32
C ARG A 178 -2.85 -0.29 -8.95
N GLY A 179 -2.59 -1.12 -7.94
CA GLY A 179 -3.56 -2.12 -7.46
C GLY A 179 -4.84 -1.52 -6.88
N ALA A 180 -4.80 -0.26 -6.42
CA ALA A 180 -5.96 0.44 -5.88
C ALA A 180 -6.79 1.15 -6.95
N PHE A 181 -6.15 1.71 -7.99
CA PHE A 181 -6.81 2.63 -8.92
C PHE A 181 -6.89 2.14 -10.37
N LEU A 182 -6.11 1.14 -10.75
CA LEU A 182 -6.10 0.60 -12.11
C LEU A 182 -6.70 -0.80 -12.15
N GLU A 183 -7.32 -1.12 -13.29
CA GLU A 183 -7.77 -2.49 -13.55
C GLU A 183 -6.55 -3.44 -13.60
N PRO A 184 -6.58 -4.55 -12.85
CA PRO A 184 -5.47 -5.50 -12.81
C PRO A 184 -5.27 -6.12 -14.20
N GLN A 185 -4.00 -6.29 -14.58
CA GLN A 185 -3.65 -7.05 -15.78
C GLN A 185 -3.66 -8.55 -15.48
N ALA A 186 -3.71 -9.38 -16.51
CA ALA A 186 -3.74 -10.84 -16.34
C ALA A 186 -2.50 -11.36 -15.58
N GLU A 187 -1.35 -10.70 -15.79
CA GLU A 187 -0.09 -11.01 -15.13
C GLU A 187 -0.13 -10.69 -13.62
N ASP A 188 -0.87 -9.65 -13.21
CA ASP A 188 -1.06 -9.28 -11.80
C ASP A 188 -1.88 -10.34 -11.04
N LEU A 189 -2.66 -11.15 -11.78
CA LEU A 189 -3.47 -12.23 -11.23
C LEU A 189 -2.73 -13.57 -11.18
N ALA A 190 -1.51 -13.65 -11.73
CA ALA A 190 -0.73 -14.87 -11.76
C ALA A 190 -0.36 -15.31 -10.33
N GLY A 191 -0.75 -16.53 -9.96
CA GLY A 191 -0.48 -17.08 -8.63
C GLY A 191 -1.46 -16.64 -7.54
N LEU A 192 -2.54 -15.92 -7.88
CA LEU A 192 -3.62 -15.60 -6.94
C LEU A 192 -4.61 -16.75 -6.71
N ASP A 193 -4.43 -17.90 -7.37
CA ASP A 193 -5.13 -19.14 -7.02
C ASP A 193 -4.44 -19.81 -5.83
N PHE A 194 -4.90 -19.50 -4.62
CA PHE A 194 -4.31 -20.02 -3.38
C PHE A 194 -4.58 -21.52 -3.15
N ASP A 195 -5.35 -22.16 -4.03
CA ASP A 195 -5.72 -23.57 -3.96
C ASP A 195 -5.04 -24.44 -5.02
N SER A 196 -4.43 -23.85 -6.05
CA SER A 196 -3.91 -24.59 -7.20
C SER A 196 -2.92 -25.70 -6.82
N GLU A 197 -2.14 -25.50 -5.76
CA GLU A 197 -1.11 -26.43 -5.28
C GLU A 197 -1.66 -27.53 -4.34
N PHE A 198 -2.92 -27.44 -3.90
CA PHE A 198 -3.54 -28.41 -3.00
C PHE A 198 -4.27 -29.52 -3.78
N GLY A 199 -4.49 -30.66 -3.14
CA GLY A 199 -5.27 -31.74 -3.74
C GLY A 199 -6.72 -31.31 -3.99
N ILE A 200 -7.36 -31.86 -5.03
CA ILE A 200 -8.73 -31.48 -5.43
C ILE A 200 -9.77 -31.55 -4.30
N GLU A 201 -9.54 -32.42 -3.31
CA GLU A 201 -10.37 -32.61 -2.12
C GLU A 201 -10.27 -31.47 -1.09
N GLU A 202 -9.32 -30.55 -1.27
CA GLU A 202 -9.09 -29.39 -0.40
C GLU A 202 -9.26 -28.04 -1.13
N GLN A 203 -9.50 -28.11 -2.44
CA GLN A 203 -9.77 -26.94 -3.28
C GLN A 203 -11.25 -26.54 -3.15
N LEU A 204 -11.49 -25.25 -2.91
CA LEU A 204 -12.84 -24.68 -2.97
C LEU A 204 -13.46 -24.91 -4.36
N PRO A 205 -14.78 -25.11 -4.45
CA PRO A 205 -15.44 -25.26 -5.74
C PRO A 205 -15.23 -24.04 -6.63
N ARG A 206 -14.80 -24.28 -7.88
CA ARG A 206 -14.58 -23.25 -8.90
C ARG A 206 -15.88 -22.54 -9.29
N ASP A 207 -17.00 -23.24 -9.17
CA ASP A 207 -18.34 -22.70 -9.40
C ASP A 207 -19.26 -23.00 -8.20
N PHE A 208 -19.94 -21.97 -7.71
CA PHE A 208 -20.95 -22.12 -6.66
C PHE A 208 -22.05 -21.07 -6.79
N LYS A 209 -23.22 -21.36 -6.20
CA LYS A 209 -24.38 -20.46 -6.17
C LYS A 209 -24.95 -20.40 -4.76
N ILE A 210 -24.81 -19.25 -4.12
CA ILE A 210 -25.41 -18.96 -2.82
C ILE A 210 -26.72 -18.20 -3.05
N ARG A 211 -27.81 -18.68 -2.44
CA ARG A 211 -29.08 -17.95 -2.39
C ARG A 211 -29.15 -17.21 -1.06
N VAL A 212 -29.28 -15.89 -1.13
CA VAL A 212 -29.55 -15.04 0.02
C VAL A 212 -31.06 -14.82 0.11
N ASN A 213 -31.69 -15.28 1.19
CA ASN A 213 -33.12 -15.07 1.44
C ASN A 213 -33.33 -14.12 2.62
N GLN A 214 -34.21 -13.15 2.46
CA GLN A 214 -34.68 -12.34 3.57
C GLN A 214 -36.04 -12.84 4.04
N ARG A 215 -36.22 -12.87 5.36
CA ARG A 215 -37.52 -13.15 5.98
C ARG A 215 -38.10 -11.87 6.59
N GLY A 216 -39.41 -11.86 6.84
CA GLY A 216 -40.11 -10.71 7.43
C GLY A 216 -39.56 -10.23 8.79
N SER A 217 -38.71 -11.02 9.44
CA SER A 217 -37.96 -10.65 10.65
C SER A 217 -36.77 -9.70 10.41
N GLY A 218 -36.46 -9.35 9.16
CA GLY A 218 -35.29 -8.54 8.79
C GLY A 218 -33.96 -9.31 8.76
N LYS A 219 -33.99 -10.62 9.07
CA LYS A 219 -32.83 -11.52 9.02
C LYS A 219 -32.57 -12.01 7.60
N SER A 220 -31.29 -12.05 7.23
CA SER A 220 -30.80 -12.70 6.01
C SER A 220 -30.33 -14.12 6.31
N TYR A 221 -30.66 -15.06 5.42
CA TYR A 221 -30.28 -16.47 5.52
C TYR A 221 -29.58 -16.88 4.24
N LEU A 222 -28.48 -17.60 4.38
CA LEU A 222 -27.74 -18.14 3.25
C LEU A 222 -28.15 -19.58 2.99
N GLN A 223 -28.29 -19.94 1.71
CA GLN A 223 -28.52 -21.30 1.27
C GLN A 223 -27.56 -21.69 0.16
N TRP A 224 -26.97 -22.87 0.27
CA TRP A 224 -26.18 -23.50 -0.79
C TRP A 224 -26.72 -24.88 -1.10
N LYS A 225 -27.01 -25.14 -2.38
CA LYS A 225 -27.66 -26.39 -2.84
C LYS A 225 -28.94 -26.74 -2.04
N GLY A 226 -29.69 -25.71 -1.64
CA GLY A 226 -30.93 -25.84 -0.86
C GLY A 226 -30.76 -26.02 0.65
N VAL A 227 -29.53 -26.12 1.16
CA VAL A 227 -29.21 -26.29 2.58
C VAL A 227 -28.82 -24.95 3.20
N PHE A 228 -29.32 -24.65 4.40
CA PHE A 228 -28.91 -23.45 5.14
C PHE A 228 -27.45 -23.57 5.60
N ILE A 229 -26.67 -22.53 5.36
CA ILE A 229 -25.27 -22.43 5.80
C ILE A 229 -25.08 -21.16 6.63
N GLY A 230 -24.23 -21.23 7.64
CA GLY A 230 -23.97 -20.12 8.56
C GLY A 230 -25.14 -19.76 9.46
N ASP A 231 -24.95 -18.71 10.24
CA ASP A 231 -25.96 -18.17 11.13
C ASP A 231 -26.80 -17.08 10.44
N PRO A 232 -28.08 -16.89 10.83
CA PRO A 232 -28.89 -15.81 10.30
C PRO A 232 -28.31 -14.44 10.65
N LEU A 233 -28.12 -13.58 9.65
CA LEU A 233 -27.48 -12.28 9.80
C LEU A 233 -28.49 -11.14 9.96
N THR A 234 -28.12 -10.13 10.76
CA THR A 234 -28.88 -8.89 10.98
C THR A 234 -27.99 -7.68 10.70
N ASP A 235 -28.61 -6.50 10.56
CA ASP A 235 -27.88 -5.24 10.62
C ASP A 235 -27.43 -5.07 12.09
N ASN A 236 -26.13 -4.88 12.33
CA ASN A 236 -25.54 -4.93 13.68
C ASN A 236 -25.57 -3.57 14.42
N ILE A 237 -26.17 -2.56 13.80
CA ILE A 237 -26.32 -1.20 14.35
C ILE A 237 -27.76 -0.70 14.14
N ALA A 238 -28.10 0.40 14.82
CA ALA A 238 -29.46 0.96 14.81
C ALA A 238 -29.92 1.42 13.41
N ASP A 239 -28.98 1.89 12.59
CA ASP A 239 -29.21 2.24 11.20
C ASP A 239 -28.99 1.04 10.28
N ARG A 240 -29.78 0.93 9.22
CA ARG A 240 -29.65 -0.17 8.26
C ARG A 240 -28.45 0.08 7.34
N ASP A 241 -27.28 -0.40 7.76
CA ASP A 241 -26.03 -0.36 6.98
C ASP A 241 -25.90 -1.51 5.97
N GLY A 242 -26.79 -2.51 6.04
CA GLY A 242 -26.74 -3.68 5.18
C GLY A 242 -25.72 -4.73 5.61
N TYR A 243 -25.18 -4.65 6.83
CA TYR A 243 -24.23 -5.62 7.39
C TYR A 243 -24.72 -7.08 7.29
N ARG A 244 -26.04 -7.30 7.25
CA ARG A 244 -26.64 -8.63 7.00
C ARG A 244 -26.24 -9.31 5.68
N PHE A 245 -25.52 -8.60 4.80
CA PHE A 245 -25.01 -9.11 3.53
C PHE A 245 -23.49 -9.23 3.48
N HIS A 246 -22.76 -8.96 4.58
CA HIS A 246 -21.29 -8.90 4.57
C HIS A 246 -20.61 -10.20 4.09
N ASP A 247 -21.26 -11.37 4.24
CA ASP A 247 -20.76 -12.64 3.71
C ASP A 247 -20.53 -12.62 2.19
N VAL A 248 -21.14 -11.69 1.44
CA VAL A 248 -20.86 -11.51 0.01
C VAL A 248 -19.37 -11.22 -0.26
N PHE A 249 -18.69 -10.50 0.64
CA PHE A 249 -17.26 -10.23 0.54
C PHE A 249 -16.43 -11.50 0.72
N HIS A 250 -16.86 -12.38 1.64
CA HIS A 250 -16.22 -13.69 1.82
C HIS A 250 -16.42 -14.61 0.61
N PHE A 251 -17.55 -14.49 -0.09
CA PHE A 251 -17.79 -15.22 -1.33
C PHE A 251 -17.02 -14.65 -2.51
N SER A 252 -16.83 -13.32 -2.61
CA SER A 252 -15.96 -12.76 -3.65
C SER A 252 -14.52 -13.22 -3.50
N TYR A 253 -13.99 -13.34 -2.27
CA TYR A 253 -12.65 -13.91 -2.06
C TYR A 253 -12.59 -15.37 -2.51
N ALA A 254 -13.60 -16.18 -2.17
CA ALA A 254 -13.67 -17.56 -2.63
C ALA A 254 -13.76 -17.68 -4.16
N ALA A 255 -14.45 -16.75 -4.84
CA ALA A 255 -14.62 -16.78 -6.28
C ALA A 255 -13.40 -16.27 -7.07
N ILE A 256 -12.68 -15.27 -6.52
CA ILE A 256 -11.56 -14.61 -7.23
C ILE A 256 -10.22 -15.25 -6.84
N LEU A 257 -9.99 -15.42 -5.53
CA LEU A 257 -8.72 -15.90 -4.99
C LEU A 257 -8.72 -17.41 -4.75
N HIS A 258 -9.86 -18.08 -4.91
CA HIS A 258 -10.06 -19.46 -4.46
C HIS A 258 -9.68 -19.64 -2.98
N TRP A 259 -9.88 -18.58 -2.20
CA TRP A 259 -9.56 -18.59 -0.79
C TRP A 259 -10.50 -17.69 0.00
N SER A 260 -11.04 -18.23 1.08
CA SER A 260 -11.83 -17.49 2.05
C SER A 260 -11.93 -18.31 3.34
N PRO A 261 -11.38 -17.84 4.47
CA PRO A 261 -11.45 -18.58 5.73
C PRO A 261 -12.88 -18.83 6.16
N VAL A 262 -13.76 -17.84 5.94
CA VAL A 262 -15.18 -17.93 6.28
C VAL A 262 -15.88 -18.94 5.38
N MET A 263 -15.67 -18.90 4.05
CA MET A 263 -16.27 -19.90 3.16
C MET A 263 -15.83 -21.31 3.55
N ARG A 264 -14.51 -21.53 3.73
CA ARG A 264 -13.96 -22.83 4.17
C ARG A 264 -14.56 -23.31 5.48
N ALA A 265 -14.76 -22.42 6.46
CA ALA A 265 -15.40 -22.74 7.73
C ALA A 265 -16.88 -23.11 7.55
N LEU A 266 -17.64 -22.31 6.79
CA LEU A 266 -19.07 -22.53 6.52
C LEU A 266 -19.33 -23.91 5.90
N ILE A 267 -18.42 -24.37 5.05
CA ILE A 267 -18.59 -25.59 4.26
C ILE A 267 -17.72 -26.75 4.76
N LYS A 268 -16.98 -26.54 5.84
CA LYS A 268 -16.05 -27.49 6.48
C LYS A 268 -14.98 -28.04 5.52
N HIS A 269 -14.41 -27.18 4.67
CA HIS A 269 -13.49 -27.53 3.60
C HIS A 269 -12.15 -26.79 3.77
N LYS A 270 -11.38 -27.17 4.79
CA LYS A 270 -10.08 -26.58 5.11
C LYS A 270 -8.93 -27.39 4.51
N ARG A 271 -7.79 -26.73 4.27
CA ARG A 271 -6.54 -27.35 3.77
C ARG A 271 -5.76 -28.00 4.90
N LYS A 272 -6.20 -29.19 5.31
CA LYS A 272 -5.65 -29.95 6.43
C LYS A 272 -4.38 -30.72 6.12
N SER A 273 -4.07 -30.95 4.84
CA SER A 273 -2.81 -31.56 4.41
C SER A 273 -1.58 -30.76 4.84
N ASN A 274 -1.75 -29.43 5.04
CA ASN A 274 -0.70 -28.56 5.55
C ASN A 274 -1.17 -27.84 6.84
N PRO A 275 -0.68 -28.27 8.02
CA PRO A 275 -1.10 -27.70 9.31
C PRO A 275 -0.94 -26.19 9.40
N LYS A 276 0.08 -25.62 8.75
CA LYS A 276 0.32 -24.17 8.74
C LYS A 276 -0.83 -23.41 8.07
N TYR A 277 -1.35 -23.94 6.95
CA TYR A 277 -2.47 -23.32 6.25
C TYR A 277 -3.79 -23.49 7.01
N ASP A 278 -4.03 -24.66 7.62
CA ASP A 278 -5.21 -24.87 8.47
C ASP A 278 -5.24 -23.89 9.66
N GLU A 279 -4.11 -23.74 10.35
CA GLU A 279 -4.01 -22.94 11.58
C GLU A 279 -3.93 -21.43 11.32
N GLU A 280 -3.09 -20.99 10.38
CA GLU A 280 -2.81 -19.56 10.18
C GLU A 280 -3.77 -18.88 9.21
N GLN A 281 -4.30 -19.62 8.22
CA GLN A 281 -5.09 -19.05 7.14
C GLN A 281 -6.56 -19.47 7.19
N ASP A 282 -6.85 -20.76 7.40
CA ASP A 282 -8.22 -21.28 7.28
C ASP A 282 -8.98 -21.27 8.62
N SER A 283 -8.27 -21.10 9.74
CA SER A 283 -8.85 -20.96 11.07
C SER A 283 -9.17 -19.49 11.35
N GLY A 284 -10.46 -19.14 11.27
CA GLY A 284 -11.00 -17.77 11.38
C GLY A 284 -10.73 -17.00 12.68
N ARG A 285 -9.87 -17.47 13.59
CA ARG A 285 -9.43 -16.70 14.76
C ARG A 285 -8.30 -15.70 14.46
N VAL A 286 -7.60 -15.83 13.34
CA VAL A 286 -6.50 -14.92 12.95
C VAL A 286 -6.90 -13.98 11.81
N ALA A 287 -7.94 -14.32 11.06
CA ALA A 287 -8.35 -13.59 9.85
C ALA A 287 -9.19 -12.32 10.13
N SER A 288 -9.89 -12.23 11.27
CA SER A 288 -10.71 -11.05 11.59
C SER A 288 -9.88 -9.84 12.01
N ASP A 289 -8.75 -10.06 12.70
CA ASP A 289 -8.02 -8.95 13.32
C ASP A 289 -6.86 -8.44 12.45
N ASN A 290 -6.21 -9.31 11.66
CA ASN A 290 -5.02 -8.93 10.91
C ASN A 290 -5.25 -8.52 9.44
N TYR A 291 -6.41 -8.81 8.83
CA TYR A 291 -6.67 -8.49 7.42
C TYR A 291 -7.78 -7.45 7.22
N LEU A 292 -8.70 -7.28 8.17
CA LEU A 292 -9.68 -6.19 8.12
C LEU A 292 -9.02 -4.83 8.34
N GLU A 293 -7.99 -4.74 9.19
CA GLU A 293 -7.22 -3.49 9.40
C GLU A 293 -6.58 -2.93 8.10
N TRP A 294 -6.26 -3.81 7.13
CA TRP A 294 -5.70 -3.42 5.83
C TRP A 294 -6.75 -2.98 4.80
N SER A 295 -8.02 -3.38 4.97
CA SER A 295 -9.10 -3.03 4.03
C SER A 295 -9.96 -1.86 4.47
N THR A 296 -10.07 -1.60 5.78
CA THR A 296 -10.85 -0.45 6.30
C THR A 296 -10.04 0.83 6.46
N THR A 297 -8.70 0.80 6.41
CA THR A 297 -7.87 2.02 6.50
C THR A 297 -7.69 2.71 5.14
N THR A 298 -7.91 2.02 4.02
CA THR A 298 -7.57 2.53 2.67
C THR A 298 -8.75 3.13 1.91
N ILE A 299 -9.95 3.15 2.48
CA ILE A 299 -11.14 3.67 1.79
C ILE A 299 -11.90 4.55 2.78
N VAL A 300 -12.00 5.84 2.44
CA VAL A 300 -12.69 6.92 3.18
C VAL A 300 -11.84 7.68 4.22
N SER A 301 -10.85 8.42 3.74
CA SER A 301 -10.68 9.81 4.16
C SER A 301 -10.78 10.69 2.91
N GLY A 302 -12.02 11.09 2.60
CA GLY A 302 -12.33 12.11 1.59
C GLY A 302 -12.19 13.51 2.14
#